data_AF-A0A7S1E4S7-F1
#
_entry.id   AF-A0A7S1E4S7-F1
#
_cell.length_a   1.000
_cell.length_b   1.000
_cell.length_c   1.000
_cell.angle_alpha   90.00
_cell.angle_beta   90.00
_cell.angle_gamma   90.00
#
_symmetry.space_group_name_H-M   'P 1'
#
loop_
_entity.id
_entity.type
_entity.pdbx_description
1 polymer ?
#
loop_
_entity_poly.entity_id
_entity_poly.type
_entity_poly.pdbx_seq_one_letter_code
_entity_poly.pdbx_strand_id
1 'polypeptide(L)'
;MPHAQAEKLKGEGNQFFKSGEYKKAIEKYEAASKTDPTVPAYYSNAAACWEKVGDYEPMAEAARNCIKADRNFVKGYFRLATAQKNLNQLPECIKTLESGLAVQSTNPDLKRMKKEITELQRGEQVASHIVKAEEQMQNGDIPGAMKTLDLASRLDA
;
A
#
# COMPACT_ATOMS: atom_id res chain seq x y z
N MET A 1 -9.83 25.64 9.77
CA MET A 1 -8.62 26.27 9.21
C MET A 1 -7.41 25.59 9.82
N PRO A 2 -6.42 25.15 9.04
CA PRO A 2 -5.24 24.47 9.56
C PRO A 2 -4.48 25.33 10.57
N HIS A 3 -3.92 24.72 11.61
CA HIS A 3 -3.16 25.44 12.63
C HIS A 3 -1.93 26.12 12.01
N ALA A 4 -1.75 27.43 12.20
CA ALA A 4 -0.69 28.20 11.52
C ALA A 4 0.73 27.64 11.78
N GLN A 5 0.98 27.15 13.01
CA GLN A 5 2.23 26.48 13.34
C GLN A 5 2.41 25.15 12.58
N ALA A 6 1.35 24.38 12.37
CA ALA A 6 1.41 23.12 11.63
C ALA A 6 1.71 23.39 10.14
N GLU A 7 1.13 24.45 9.58
CA GLU A 7 1.41 24.89 8.21
C GLU A 7 2.85 25.36 8.02
N LYS A 8 3.42 26.06 9.01
CA LYS A 8 4.85 26.41 9.02
C LYS A 8 5.73 25.16 9.03
N LEU A 9 5.44 24.19 9.91
CA LEU A 9 6.18 22.93 9.98
C LEU A 9 6.07 22.14 8.67
N LYS A 10 4.89 22.05 8.05
CA LYS A 10 4.74 21.48 6.70
C LYS A 10 5.61 22.23 5.69
N GLY A 11 5.66 23.55 5.75
CA GLY A 11 6.51 24.37 4.89
C GLY A 11 7.99 24.01 5.00
N GLU A 12 8.50 23.88 6.22
CA GLU A 12 9.87 23.41 6.50
C GLU A 12 10.09 21.97 5.98
N GLY A 13 9.13 21.07 6.21
CA GLY A 13 9.17 19.71 5.68
C GLY A 13 9.24 19.66 4.15
N ASN A 14 8.48 20.53 3.47
CA ASN A 14 8.52 20.65 2.00
C ASN A 14 9.88 21.14 1.50
N GLN A 15 10.57 22.01 2.26
CA GLN A 15 11.93 22.46 1.90
C GLN A 15 12.92 21.31 2.01
N PHE A 16 12.93 20.58 3.14
CA PHE A 16 13.78 19.40 3.30
C PHE A 16 13.50 18.32 2.25
N PHE A 17 12.23 18.10 1.89
CA PHE A 17 11.86 17.15 0.85
C PHE A 17 12.47 17.52 -0.50
N LYS A 18 12.39 18.81 -0.89
CA LYS A 18 12.99 19.31 -2.14
C LYS A 18 14.52 19.18 -2.14
N SER A 19 15.15 19.32 -0.98
CA SER A 19 16.60 19.14 -0.80
C SER A 19 17.03 17.67 -0.70
N GLY A 20 16.10 16.70 -0.76
CA GLY A 20 16.40 15.27 -0.61
C GLY A 20 16.68 14.83 0.83
N GLU A 21 16.51 15.71 1.82
CA GLU A 21 16.73 15.44 3.24
C GLU A 21 15.48 14.78 3.86
N TYR A 22 15.12 13.59 3.38
CA TYR A 22 13.83 12.96 3.69
C TYR A 22 13.59 12.70 5.19
N LYS A 23 14.63 12.33 5.95
CA LYS A 23 14.51 12.13 7.41
C LYS A 23 14.13 13.41 8.14
N LYS A 24 14.75 14.54 7.80
CA LYS A 24 14.38 15.85 8.37
C LYS A 24 12.98 16.28 7.93
N ALA A 25 12.60 15.98 6.69
CA ALA A 25 11.24 16.23 6.22
C ALA A 25 10.19 15.45 7.02
N ILE A 26 10.45 14.18 7.34
CA ILE A 26 9.60 13.34 8.19
C ILE A 26 9.41 13.98 9.56
N GLU A 27 10.48 14.37 10.24
CA GLU A 27 10.41 15.02 11.56
C GLU A 27 9.48 16.24 11.54
N LYS A 28 9.55 17.05 10.48
CA LYS A 28 8.70 18.24 10.32
C LYS A 28 7.25 17.90 10.02
N TYR A 29 6.98 16.91 9.18
CA TYR A 29 5.59 16.48 8.91
C TYR A 29 4.95 15.81 10.13
N GLU A 30 5.71 15.03 10.91
CA GLU A 30 5.22 14.43 12.16
C GLU A 30 4.99 15.48 13.24
N ALA A 31 5.85 16.50 13.33
CA ALA A 31 5.59 17.64 14.22
C ALA A 31 4.32 18.40 13.79
N ALA A 32 4.11 18.59 12.48
CA ALA A 32 2.90 19.20 11.96
C ALA A 32 1.64 18.38 12.31
N SER A 33 1.70 17.05 12.15
CA SER A 33 0.57 16.17 12.46
C SER A 33 0.28 16.03 13.95
N LYS A 34 1.29 16.16 14.82
CA LYS A 34 1.08 16.28 16.27
C LYS A 34 0.42 17.61 16.66
N THR A 35 0.72 18.68 15.93
CA THR A 35 0.17 20.01 16.17
C THR A 35 -1.27 20.11 15.67
N ASP A 36 -1.57 19.54 14.51
CA ASP A 36 -2.91 19.48 13.92
C ASP A 36 -3.13 18.11 13.26
N PRO A 37 -3.74 17.15 13.97
CA PRO A 37 -3.93 15.78 13.49
C PRO A 37 -5.07 15.64 12.48
N THR A 38 -5.79 16.72 12.18
CA THR A 38 -6.98 16.68 11.30
C THR A 38 -6.62 16.85 9.82
N VAL A 39 -5.37 17.22 9.52
CA VAL A 39 -4.93 17.53 8.16
C VAL A 39 -4.25 16.30 7.53
N PRO A 40 -4.90 15.62 6.56
CA PRO A 40 -4.37 14.39 5.96
C PRO A 40 -3.08 14.60 5.18
N ALA A 41 -2.84 15.83 4.68
CA ALA A 41 -1.67 16.15 3.86
C ALA A 41 -0.34 15.95 4.61
N TYR A 42 -0.28 16.18 5.93
CA TYR A 42 0.95 15.99 6.71
C TYR A 42 1.37 14.52 6.71
N TYR A 43 0.41 13.63 6.98
CA TYR A 43 0.62 12.18 6.95
C TYR A 43 0.95 11.67 5.54
N SER A 44 0.27 12.17 4.51
CA SER A 44 0.55 11.80 3.11
C SER A 44 1.95 12.25 2.66
N ASN A 45 2.43 13.39 3.15
CA ASN A 45 3.78 13.87 2.84
C ASN A 45 4.84 13.08 3.60
N ALA A 46 4.60 12.74 4.88
CA ALA A 46 5.46 11.84 5.63
C ALA A 46 5.57 10.46 4.96
N ALA A 47 4.45 9.88 4.50
CA ALA A 47 4.46 8.63 3.75
C ALA A 47 5.29 8.73 2.45
N ALA A 48 5.23 9.85 1.73
CA ALA A 48 6.05 10.08 0.54
C ALA A 48 7.56 10.17 0.87
N CYS A 49 7.93 10.68 2.04
CA CYS A 49 9.31 10.64 2.51
C CYS A 49 9.76 9.24 2.87
N TRP A 50 8.93 8.47 3.59
CA TRP A 50 9.23 7.08 3.96
C TRP A 50 9.43 6.21 2.72
N GLU A 51 8.62 6.42 1.68
CA GLU A 51 8.82 5.80 0.36
C GLU A 51 10.20 6.10 -0.24
N LYS A 52 10.70 7.33 -0.08
CA LYS A 52 12.06 7.71 -0.55
C LYS A 52 13.18 7.15 0.31
N VAL A 53 12.92 6.88 1.58
CA VAL A 53 13.85 6.19 2.50
C VAL A 53 13.86 4.68 2.25
N GLY A 54 12.77 4.13 1.71
CA GLY A 54 12.62 2.69 1.45
C GLY A 54 12.15 1.90 2.68
N ASP A 55 11.58 2.57 3.68
CA ASP A 55 11.05 1.96 4.90
C ASP A 55 9.52 1.96 4.85
N TYR A 56 8.94 0.79 4.60
CA TYR A 56 7.54 0.67 4.17
C TYR A 56 6.56 0.43 5.32
N GLU A 57 7.03 -0.05 6.46
CA GLU A 57 6.29 -0.20 7.71
C GLU A 57 5.85 1.16 8.28
N PRO A 58 6.74 2.14 8.51
CA PRO A 58 6.34 3.48 8.93
C PRO A 58 5.60 4.23 7.81
N MET A 59 5.87 3.94 6.54
CA MET A 59 5.06 4.46 5.43
C MET A 59 3.60 4.00 5.54
N ALA A 60 3.37 2.71 5.80
CA ALA A 60 2.03 2.16 5.96
C ALA A 60 1.32 2.81 7.15
N GLU A 61 2.02 3.02 8.26
CA GLU A 61 1.42 3.66 9.44
C GLU A 61 1.07 5.13 9.17
N ALA A 62 1.96 5.89 8.54
CA ALA A 62 1.66 7.26 8.10
C ALA A 62 0.43 7.28 7.17
N ALA A 63 0.35 6.36 6.21
CA ALA A 63 -0.77 6.28 5.28
C ALA A 63 -2.11 5.89 5.97
N ARG A 64 -2.09 4.99 6.95
CA ARG A 64 -3.28 4.69 7.77
C ARG A 64 -3.74 5.92 8.54
N ASN A 65 -2.82 6.68 9.13
CA ASN A 65 -3.16 7.91 9.84
C ASN A 65 -3.67 9.01 8.90
N CYS A 66 -3.19 9.04 7.65
CA CYS A 66 -3.73 9.88 6.59
C CYS A 66 -5.22 9.59 6.33
N ILE A 67 -5.58 8.30 6.18
CA ILE A 67 -6.98 7.86 5.97
C ILE A 67 -7.84 8.12 7.20
N LYS A 68 -7.28 7.96 8.41
CA LYS A 68 -8.00 8.28 9.67
C LYS A 68 -8.31 9.77 9.78
N ALA A 69 -7.38 10.64 9.37
CA ALA A 69 -7.58 12.09 9.39
C ALA A 69 -8.67 12.54 8.42
N ASP A 70 -8.68 11.99 7.20
CA ASP A 70 -9.76 12.21 6.24
C ASP A 70 -9.95 10.98 5.34
N ARG A 71 -11.12 10.32 5.50
CA ARG A 71 -11.48 9.13 4.71
C ARG A 71 -11.78 9.45 3.25
N ASN A 72 -12.02 10.72 2.89
CA ASN A 72 -12.23 11.12 1.49
C ASN A 72 -10.93 11.46 0.78
N PHE A 73 -9.79 11.45 1.49
CA PHE A 73 -8.50 11.79 0.92
C PHE A 73 -7.86 10.59 0.22
N VAL A 74 -8.21 10.42 -1.06
CA VAL A 74 -7.83 9.27 -1.92
C VAL A 74 -6.32 8.97 -1.92
N LYS A 75 -5.47 9.99 -1.78
CA LYS A 75 -4.00 9.81 -1.72
C LYS A 75 -3.56 8.94 -0.53
N GLY A 76 -4.29 8.94 0.59
CA GLY A 76 -4.01 8.07 1.73
C GLY A 76 -4.11 6.59 1.35
N TYR A 77 -5.16 6.21 0.60
CA TYR A 77 -5.35 4.84 0.09
C TYR A 77 -4.25 4.45 -0.90
N PHE A 78 -3.89 5.35 -1.82
CA PHE A 78 -2.78 5.11 -2.75
C PHE A 78 -1.46 4.87 -1.99
N ARG A 79 -1.13 5.71 -1.01
CA ARG A 79 0.08 5.54 -0.19
C ARG A 79 0.07 4.22 0.59
N LEU A 80 -1.06 3.85 1.19
CA LEU A 80 -1.16 2.60 1.94
C LEU A 80 -1.03 1.37 1.03
N ALA A 81 -1.68 1.39 -0.14
CA ALA A 81 -1.58 0.33 -1.13
C ALA A 81 -0.13 0.16 -1.65
N THR A 82 0.56 1.27 -1.93
CA THR A 82 1.99 1.24 -2.29
C THR A 82 2.84 0.63 -1.19
N ALA A 83 2.63 1.00 0.08
CA ALA A 83 3.37 0.43 1.19
C ALA A 83 3.11 -1.09 1.31
N GLN A 84 1.84 -1.50 1.30
CA GLN A 84 1.45 -2.92 1.38
C GLN A 84 2.00 -3.75 0.22
N LYS A 85 2.02 -3.20 -1.00
CA LYS A 85 2.66 -3.84 -2.16
C LYS A 85 4.13 -4.13 -1.88
N ASN A 86 4.89 -3.16 -1.39
CA ASN A 86 6.32 -3.34 -1.10
C ASN A 86 6.58 -4.26 0.11
N LEU A 87 5.60 -4.41 1.00
CA LEU A 87 5.63 -5.36 2.12
C LEU A 87 5.16 -6.78 1.74
N ASN A 88 4.89 -7.03 0.46
CA ASN A 88 4.27 -8.26 -0.05
C ASN A 88 2.93 -8.64 0.63
N GLN A 89 2.18 -7.64 1.10
CA GLN A 89 0.86 -7.79 1.71
C GLN A 89 -0.23 -7.63 0.64
N LEU A 90 -0.21 -8.50 -0.38
CA LEU A 90 -1.08 -8.38 -1.56
C LEU A 90 -2.58 -8.44 -1.22
N PRO A 91 -3.07 -9.35 -0.34
CA PRO A 91 -4.49 -9.39 0.03
C PRO A 91 -4.97 -8.08 0.68
N GLU A 92 -4.18 -7.52 1.58
CA GLU A 92 -4.47 -6.25 2.24
C GLU A 92 -4.41 -5.08 1.26
N CYS A 93 -3.43 -5.10 0.34
CA CYS A 93 -3.32 -4.11 -0.72
C CYS A 93 -4.59 -4.03 -1.58
N ILE A 94 -5.15 -5.17 -2.01
CA ILE A 94 -6.39 -5.21 -2.79
C ILE A 94 -7.56 -4.59 -2.01
N LYS A 95 -7.72 -4.94 -0.73
CA LYS A 95 -8.77 -4.37 0.14
C LYS A 95 -8.64 -2.85 0.28
N THR A 96 -7.41 -2.34 0.42
CA THR A 96 -7.13 -0.91 0.46
C THR A 96 -7.50 -0.22 -0.85
N LEU A 97 -7.15 -0.82 -1.98
CA LEU A 97 -7.47 -0.30 -3.32
C LEU A 97 -8.97 -0.27 -3.57
N GLU A 98 -9.71 -1.29 -3.13
CA GLU A 98 -11.17 -1.33 -3.18
C GLU A 98 -11.81 -0.22 -2.35
N SER A 99 -11.29 -0.02 -1.14
CA SER A 99 -11.74 1.06 -0.26
C SER A 99 -11.48 2.44 -0.88
N GLY A 100 -10.30 2.64 -1.50
CA GLY A 100 -9.96 3.88 -2.20
C GLY A 100 -10.82 4.11 -3.46
N LEU A 101 -11.15 3.05 -4.19
CA LEU A 101 -12.05 3.11 -5.35
C LEU A 101 -13.52 3.34 -4.96
N ALA A 102 -13.94 2.94 -3.75
CA ALA A 102 -15.24 3.32 -3.22
C ALA A 102 -15.33 4.83 -2.94
N VAL A 103 -14.21 5.48 -2.59
CA VAL A 103 -14.12 6.94 -2.42
C VAL A 103 -14.02 7.66 -3.77
N GLN A 104 -13.21 7.16 -4.69
CA GLN A 104 -13.05 7.72 -6.03
C GLN A 104 -12.95 6.62 -7.09
N SER A 105 -14.11 6.23 -7.61
CA SER A 105 -14.25 5.11 -8.56
C SER A 105 -13.60 5.34 -9.92
N THR A 106 -13.24 6.58 -10.25
CA THR A 106 -12.58 6.95 -11.50
C THR A 106 -11.07 7.12 -11.39
N ASN A 107 -10.47 6.89 -10.21
CA ASN A 107 -9.03 7.08 -10.02
C ASN A 107 -8.21 6.09 -10.88
N PRO A 108 -7.43 6.57 -11.87
CA PRO A 108 -6.71 5.69 -12.80
C PRO A 108 -5.55 4.95 -12.14
N ASP A 109 -4.87 5.58 -11.16
CA ASP A 109 -3.73 4.98 -10.48
C ASP A 109 -4.16 3.81 -9.60
N LEU A 110 -5.27 3.96 -8.85
CA LEU A 110 -5.83 2.86 -8.05
C LEU A 110 -6.31 1.70 -8.92
N LYS A 111 -6.95 1.98 -10.07
CA LYS A 111 -7.37 0.93 -11.01
C LYS A 111 -6.19 0.17 -11.59
N ARG A 112 -5.16 0.90 -12.04
CA ARG A 112 -3.93 0.30 -12.59
C ARG A 112 -3.24 -0.57 -11.56
N MET A 113 -3.07 -0.06 -10.34
CA MET A 113 -2.45 -0.83 -9.25
C MET A 113 -3.30 -2.04 -8.87
N LYS A 114 -4.62 -1.93 -8.80
CA LYS A 114 -5.49 -3.07 -8.47
C LYS A 114 -5.32 -4.19 -9.49
N LYS A 115 -5.34 -3.85 -10.79
CA LYS A 115 -5.12 -4.83 -11.86
C LYS A 115 -3.78 -5.52 -11.70
N GLU A 116 -2.70 -4.76 -11.53
CA GLU A 116 -1.34 -5.29 -11.34
C GLU A 116 -1.26 -6.25 -10.14
N ILE A 117 -1.77 -5.85 -8.97
CA ILE A 117 -1.71 -6.67 -7.76
C ILE A 117 -2.59 -7.92 -7.86
N THR A 118 -3.75 -7.83 -8.50
CA THR A 118 -4.59 -9.02 -8.74
C THR A 118 -3.90 -10.02 -9.67
N GLU A 119 -3.20 -9.56 -10.70
CA GLU A 119 -2.41 -10.43 -11.59
C GLU A 119 -1.24 -11.10 -10.84
N LEU A 120 -0.53 -10.34 -9.99
CA LEU A 120 0.53 -10.89 -9.13
C LEU A 120 0.01 -11.94 -8.16
N GLN A 121 -1.07 -11.64 -7.45
CA GLN A 121 -1.68 -12.56 -6.48
C GLN A 121 -2.16 -13.85 -7.17
N ARG A 122 -2.71 -13.74 -8.38
CA ARG A 122 -3.12 -14.90 -9.19
C ARG A 122 -1.90 -15.76 -9.54
N GLY A 123 -0.80 -15.15 -9.97
CA GLY A 123 0.46 -15.84 -10.24
C GLY A 123 1.02 -16.58 -9.01
N GLU A 124 1.00 -15.95 -7.83
CA GLU A 124 1.41 -16.59 -6.57
C GLU A 124 0.53 -17.79 -6.21
N GLN A 125 -0.78 -17.70 -6.43
CA GLN A 125 -1.72 -18.80 -6.19
C GLN A 125 -1.48 -19.97 -7.15
N VAL A 126 -1.25 -19.69 -8.43
CA VAL A 126 -0.88 -20.72 -9.43
C VAL A 126 0.42 -21.41 -9.03
N ALA A 127 1.46 -20.65 -8.71
CA ALA A 127 2.74 -21.20 -8.28
C ALA A 127 2.60 -22.05 -7.00
N SER A 128 1.82 -21.59 -6.02
CA SER A 128 1.54 -22.34 -4.79
C SER A 128 0.81 -23.66 -5.08
N HIS A 129 -0.16 -23.67 -6.00
CA HIS A 129 -0.84 -24.91 -6.40
C HIS A 129 0.09 -25.88 -7.13
N ILE A 130 1.00 -25.39 -7.98
CA ILE A 130 1.99 -26.24 -8.66
C ILE A 130 2.89 -26.94 -7.62
N VAL A 131 3.48 -26.17 -6.69
CA VAL A 131 4.34 -26.73 -5.63
C VAL A 131 3.59 -27.79 -4.80
N LYS A 132 2.35 -27.48 -4.41
CA LYS A 132 1.51 -28.43 -3.66
C LYS A 132 1.21 -29.71 -4.46
N ALA A 133 0.97 -29.60 -5.76
CA ALA A 133 0.73 -30.76 -6.60
C ALA A 133 1.99 -31.64 -6.71
N GLU A 134 3.18 -31.05 -6.84
CA GLU A 134 4.45 -31.77 -6.85
C GLU A 134 4.68 -32.54 -5.53
N GLU A 135 4.41 -31.91 -4.38
CA GLU A 135 4.46 -32.57 -3.08
C GLU A 135 3.50 -33.77 -3.00
N GLN A 136 2.27 -33.60 -3.49
CA GLN A 136 1.27 -34.68 -3.54
C GLN A 136 1.74 -35.84 -4.42
N MET A 137 2.35 -35.56 -5.58
CA MET A 137 2.91 -36.59 -6.45
C MET A 137 4.07 -37.34 -5.79
N GLN A 138 4.97 -36.62 -5.11
CA GLN A 138 6.08 -37.23 -4.36
C GLN A 138 5.59 -38.14 -3.23
N ASN A 139 4.47 -37.78 -2.61
CA ASN A 139 3.83 -38.57 -1.55
C ASN A 139 2.89 -39.68 -2.08
N GLY A 140 2.78 -39.84 -3.40
CA GLY A 140 1.94 -40.86 -4.04
C GLY A 140 0.44 -40.53 -4.15
N ASP A 141 0.02 -39.32 -3.76
CA ASP A 141 -1.35 -38.81 -3.91
C ASP A 141 -1.58 -38.24 -5.31
N ILE A 142 -1.56 -39.12 -6.32
CA ILE A 142 -1.80 -38.74 -7.72
C ILE A 142 -3.19 -38.12 -7.94
N PRO A 143 -4.30 -38.66 -7.39
CA PRO A 143 -5.62 -38.05 -7.55
C PRO A 143 -5.69 -36.65 -6.95
N GLY A 144 -5.09 -36.43 -5.77
CA GLY A 144 -5.02 -35.11 -5.15
C GLY A 144 -4.18 -34.13 -5.97
N ALA A 145 -3.04 -34.56 -6.50
CA ALA A 145 -2.20 -33.75 -7.38
C ALA A 145 -2.94 -33.30 -8.64
N MET A 146 -3.66 -34.21 -9.31
CA MET A 146 -4.45 -33.88 -10.51
C MET A 146 -5.53 -32.83 -10.21
N LYS A 147 -6.20 -32.93 -9.05
CA LYS A 147 -7.19 -31.93 -8.63
C LYS A 147 -6.54 -30.57 -8.37
N THR A 148 -5.36 -30.54 -7.74
CA THR A 148 -4.63 -29.30 -7.48
C THR A 148 -4.14 -28.64 -8.78
N LEU A 149 -3.68 -29.42 -9.76
CA LEU A 149 -3.27 -28.91 -11.08
C LEU A 149 -4.46 -28.33 -11.86
N ASP A 150 -5.63 -28.97 -11.82
CA ASP A 150 -6.85 -28.44 -12.44
C ASP A 150 -7.27 -27.08 -11.81
N LEU A 151 -7.10 -26.91 -10.50
CA LEU A 151 -7.30 -25.60 -9.86
C LEU A 151 -6.31 -24.55 -10.36
N ALA A 152 -5.03 -24.91 -10.52
CA ALA A 152 -4.01 -24.01 -11.06
C ALA A 152 -4.33 -23.58 -12.50
N SER A 153 -4.70 -24.53 -13.38
CA SER A 153 -5.05 -24.25 -14.77
C SER A 153 -6.26 -23.33 -14.90
N ARG A 154 -7.25 -23.45 -14.01
CA ARG A 154 -8.43 -22.56 -13.99
C ARG A 154 -8.10 -21.14 -13.55
N LEU A 155 -7.07 -20.95 -12.73
CA LEU A 155 -6.62 -19.61 -12.30
C LEU A 155 -5.77 -18.93 -13.38
N ASP A 156 -5.07 -19.70 -14.21
CA ASP A 156 -4.19 -19.18 -15.27
C ASP A 156 -4.97 -18.77 -16.55
N ALA A 157 -6.10 -19.44 -16.82
CA ALA A 157 -7.01 -19.16 -17.94
C ALA A 157 -7.63 -17.73 -17.90
#